data_AF-A0A2N9YD79-F1
#
_entry.id   AF-A0A2N9YD79-F1
#
_cell.length_a   1.000
_cell.length_b   1.000
_cell.length_c   1.000
_cell.angle_alpha   90.00
_cell.angle_beta   90.00
_cell.angle_gamma   90.00
#
_symmetry.space_group_name_H-M   'P 1'
#
loop_
_entity.id
_entity.type
_entity.pdbx_description
1 polymer ?
#
loop_
_entity_poly.entity_id
_entity_poly.type
_entity_poly.pdbx_seq_one_letter_code
_entity_poly.pdbx_strand_id
1 'polypeptide(L)'
;MIQVLRATTTRTAYNICHPDIPLQADDPRYINLADARGGQNFAEELAQQIDWSQDIAPPYYQRLFTGHRGCGKTTELLLLQKKLQRLAFFVIYVDVEEMLDLDDIEYFDLLLGMMNALFAQANQAGLTLSALLLKAIYDWFKERVTTENEQIELENELKTEASGGLDIPFISKFFASLTAKIKVGSSQKIEIRQILKRDLSVFIDRLNALIKEVRKQAKANEFRDIVLIIDGLEKMPFDMKDGKSSHESLFVDNAERLKAPECHLIYTVPISLAYNANLNDAFGNDYVAVMPMVKLSSENCKLFNQLIEKRIQIDAVFESPELTNELIALSGGAVRDLMRLIRVACQGSTRINTKDVERAKRMLMLEYDRLLREEDFLVLQQVYQTKQVTADEKYGRLLHWRILHEYLNGKRWADVHPLVLAIGRVREKLQIAS
;
A
#
# COMPACT_ATOMS: atom_id res chain seq x y z
N MET A 1 16.87 22.03 8.01
CA MET A 1 16.30 21.75 6.68
C MET A 1 17.35 21.00 5.87
N ILE A 2 17.10 19.73 5.56
CA ILE A 2 17.96 18.99 4.62
C ILE A 2 17.62 19.55 3.24
N GLN A 3 18.52 20.34 2.66
CA GLN A 3 18.36 20.83 1.31
C GLN A 3 18.63 19.66 0.37
N VAL A 4 17.57 19.07 -0.19
CA VAL A 4 17.74 18.08 -1.26
C VAL A 4 18.34 18.82 -2.46
N LEU A 5 19.60 18.52 -2.77
CA LEU A 5 20.25 19.03 -3.96
C LEU A 5 19.48 18.51 -5.17
N ARG A 6 18.96 19.44 -5.98
CA ARG A 6 18.31 19.11 -7.25
C ARG A 6 19.33 18.43 -8.17
N ALA A 7 18.89 17.40 -8.88
CA ALA A 7 19.72 16.70 -9.85
C ALA A 7 20.10 17.64 -11.01
N THR A 8 21.38 17.64 -11.36
CA THR A 8 21.97 18.45 -12.45
C THR A 8 22.48 17.61 -13.61
N THR A 9 22.35 16.29 -13.53
CA THR A 9 22.76 15.34 -14.58
C THR A 9 21.67 14.30 -14.79
N THR A 10 21.60 13.70 -15.98
CA THR A 10 20.65 12.60 -16.24
C THR A 10 20.86 11.40 -15.32
N ARG A 11 22.10 11.10 -14.91
CA ARG A 11 22.41 10.06 -13.91
C ARG A 11 21.79 10.36 -12.55
N THR A 12 21.94 11.58 -12.04
CA THR A 12 21.36 11.96 -10.73
C THR A 12 19.84 12.09 -10.81
N ALA A 13 19.31 12.57 -11.95
CA ALA A 13 17.87 12.62 -12.22
C ALA A 13 17.25 11.22 -12.26
N TYR A 14 17.92 10.25 -12.89
CA TYR A 14 17.51 8.85 -12.93
C TYR A 14 17.34 8.25 -11.53
N ASN A 15 18.25 8.57 -10.60
CA ASN A 15 18.21 8.06 -9.23
C ASN A 15 17.15 8.75 -8.37
N ILE A 16 17.03 10.08 -8.46
CA ILE A 16 16.11 10.85 -7.60
C ILE A 16 14.64 10.70 -8.02
N CYS A 17 14.37 10.36 -9.29
CA CYS A 17 13.05 10.07 -9.83
C CYS A 17 12.67 8.59 -9.71
N HIS A 18 13.06 7.89 -8.64
CA HIS A 18 12.68 6.50 -8.42
C HIS A 18 11.15 6.38 -8.20
N PRO A 19 10.41 5.61 -9.02
CA PRO A 19 8.94 5.55 -8.99
C PRO A 19 8.38 4.62 -7.89
N ASP A 20 9.23 3.77 -7.32
CA ASP A 20 8.87 2.80 -6.26
C ASP A 20 9.31 3.22 -4.86
N ILE A 21 10.08 4.32 -4.73
CA ILE A 21 10.52 4.79 -3.43
C ILE A 21 9.55 5.90 -2.98
N PRO A 22 8.77 5.70 -1.91
CA PRO A 22 7.89 6.73 -1.38
C PRO A 22 8.70 7.89 -0.81
N LEU A 23 8.07 9.06 -0.70
CA LEU A 23 8.68 10.18 0.02
C LEU A 23 8.45 9.99 1.53
N GLN A 24 9.49 10.25 2.31
CA GLN A 24 9.37 10.31 3.77
C GLN A 24 8.57 11.56 4.19
N ALA A 25 8.01 11.55 5.39
CA ALA A 25 7.06 12.57 5.84
C ALA A 25 7.65 14.00 5.96
N ASP A 26 8.97 14.17 6.02
CA ASP A 26 9.69 15.45 6.00
C ASP A 26 10.45 15.71 4.70
N ASP A 27 10.22 14.90 3.67
CA ASP A 27 10.91 15.07 2.40
C ASP A 27 10.51 16.39 1.73
N PRO A 28 11.46 17.30 1.44
CA PRO A 28 11.16 18.62 0.88
C PRO A 28 10.65 18.56 -0.57
N ARG A 29 10.68 17.37 -1.20
CA ARG A 29 10.11 17.10 -2.53
C ARG A 29 8.61 16.84 -2.49
N TYR A 30 8.01 16.71 -1.30
CA TYR A 30 6.57 16.55 -1.17
C TYR A 30 5.86 17.81 -1.67
N ILE A 31 4.80 17.59 -2.44
CA ILE A 31 3.87 18.62 -2.91
C ILE A 31 2.49 18.08 -2.59
N ASN A 32 1.67 18.88 -1.89
CA ASN A 32 0.29 18.51 -1.61
C ASN A 32 -0.52 18.55 -2.91
N LEU A 33 -1.15 17.42 -3.25
CA LEU A 33 -1.98 17.25 -4.45
C LEU A 33 -3.48 17.16 -4.13
N ALA A 34 -3.90 17.45 -2.88
CA ALA A 34 -5.29 17.30 -2.42
C ALA A 34 -6.29 18.02 -3.34
N ASP A 35 -6.11 19.32 -3.60
CA ASP A 35 -7.00 20.10 -4.46
C ASP A 35 -7.08 19.53 -5.89
N ALA A 36 -5.94 19.08 -6.42
CA ALA A 36 -5.85 18.45 -7.74
C ALA A 36 -6.54 17.07 -7.81
N ARG A 37 -6.81 16.46 -6.64
CA ARG A 37 -7.45 15.16 -6.42
C ARG A 37 -8.88 15.26 -5.87
N GLY A 38 -9.51 16.43 -5.97
CA GLY A 38 -10.90 16.62 -5.53
C GLY A 38 -11.04 17.14 -4.11
N GLY A 39 -9.95 17.63 -3.50
CA GLY A 39 -9.96 18.42 -2.26
C GLY A 39 -9.66 17.63 -0.98
N GLN A 40 -9.52 16.30 -1.05
CA GLN A 40 -9.27 15.50 0.14
C GLN A 40 -7.79 15.50 0.54
N ASN A 41 -7.54 15.87 1.79
CA ASN A 41 -6.22 15.76 2.41
C ASN A 41 -6.19 14.51 3.30
N PHE A 42 -5.83 13.37 2.70
CA PHE A 42 -5.94 12.06 3.34
C PHE A 42 -5.21 11.96 4.69
N ALA A 43 -3.96 12.42 4.77
CA ALA A 43 -3.21 12.36 6.04
C ALA A 43 -3.86 13.23 7.13
N GLU A 44 -4.39 14.40 6.76
CA GLU A 44 -5.05 15.29 7.71
C GLU A 44 -6.38 14.72 8.20
N GLU A 45 -7.25 14.31 7.27
CA GLU A 45 -8.59 13.80 7.52
C GLU A 45 -8.57 12.47 8.28
N LEU A 46 -7.71 11.51 7.88
CA LEU A 46 -7.61 10.22 8.56
C LEU A 46 -7.10 10.39 10.00
N ALA A 47 -6.13 11.28 10.24
CA ALA A 47 -5.66 11.56 11.59
C ALA A 47 -6.76 12.17 12.46
N GLN A 48 -7.56 13.08 11.90
CA GLN A 48 -8.68 13.70 12.60
C GLN A 48 -9.77 12.67 12.93
N GLN A 49 -10.11 11.78 12.00
CA GLN A 49 -11.10 10.72 12.23
C GLN A 49 -10.64 9.73 13.31
N ILE A 50 -9.36 9.35 13.31
CA ILE A 50 -8.75 8.52 14.38
C ILE A 50 -8.80 9.24 15.72
N ASP A 51 -8.48 10.54 15.74
CA ASP A 51 -8.51 11.36 16.94
C ASP A 51 -9.92 11.44 17.55
N TRP A 52 -10.92 11.75 16.72
CA TRP A 52 -12.31 11.88 17.15
C TRP A 52 -12.96 10.55 17.54
N SER A 53 -12.52 9.42 16.95
CA SER A 53 -13.09 8.12 17.30
C SER A 53 -12.70 7.64 18.71
N GLN A 54 -11.83 8.37 19.41
CA GLN A 54 -11.50 8.10 20.81
C GLN A 54 -12.70 8.38 21.76
N ASP A 55 -13.65 9.20 21.33
CA ASP A 55 -14.81 9.62 22.13
C ASP A 55 -16.06 8.72 21.93
N ILE A 56 -15.95 7.64 21.14
CA ILE A 56 -17.06 6.72 20.82
C ILE A 56 -16.78 5.30 21.32
N ALA A 57 -17.81 4.44 21.31
CA ALA A 57 -17.70 3.02 21.65
C ALA A 57 -18.11 2.12 20.47
N PRO A 58 -17.26 1.17 20.01
CA PRO A 58 -15.89 0.94 20.48
C PRO A 58 -14.94 2.10 20.12
N PRO A 59 -13.88 2.35 20.93
CA PRO A 59 -13.02 3.53 20.79
C PRO A 59 -11.92 3.36 19.73
N TYR A 60 -12.24 2.74 18.61
CA TYR A 60 -11.27 2.53 17.53
C TYR A 60 -11.89 2.67 16.15
N TYR A 61 -11.08 3.21 15.24
CA TYR A 61 -11.44 3.54 13.88
C TYR A 61 -10.73 2.62 12.90
N GLN A 62 -11.49 2.01 11.99
CA GLN A 62 -10.95 1.11 10.98
C GLN A 62 -11.30 1.65 9.59
N ARG A 63 -10.33 1.66 8.68
CA ARG A 63 -10.49 2.26 7.35
C ARG A 63 -9.72 1.50 6.28
N LEU A 64 -10.34 1.32 5.13
CA LEU A 64 -9.68 0.91 3.89
C LEU A 64 -9.21 2.15 3.14
N PHE A 65 -7.99 2.11 2.61
CA PHE A 65 -7.40 3.17 1.81
C PHE A 65 -7.00 2.63 0.44
N THR A 66 -7.66 3.09 -0.60
CA THR A 66 -7.48 2.59 -1.94
C THR A 66 -7.14 3.69 -2.93
N GLY A 67 -6.86 3.30 -4.16
CA GLY A 67 -6.31 4.15 -5.20
C GLY A 67 -5.31 3.35 -6.04
N HIS A 68 -5.04 3.83 -7.24
CA HIS A 68 -4.15 3.14 -8.16
C HIS A 68 -2.77 2.84 -7.55
N ARG A 69 -2.16 1.73 -7.94
CA ARG A 69 -0.78 1.41 -7.54
C ARG A 69 0.16 2.55 -7.95
N GLY A 70 0.87 3.11 -6.97
CA GLY A 70 1.78 4.24 -7.18
C GLY A 70 1.14 5.62 -7.30
N CYS A 71 -0.14 5.79 -6.94
CA CYS A 71 -0.71 7.14 -6.81
C CYS A 71 -0.16 7.93 -5.61
N GLY A 72 0.62 7.31 -4.72
CA GLY A 72 1.28 7.98 -3.59
C GLY A 72 0.70 7.68 -2.21
N LYS A 73 -0.11 6.61 -2.07
CA LYS A 73 -0.69 6.17 -0.79
C LYS A 73 0.36 6.03 0.31
N THR A 74 1.44 5.29 0.08
CA THR A 74 2.54 5.13 1.03
C THR A 74 3.11 6.48 1.51
N THR A 75 3.29 7.46 0.61
CA THR A 75 3.73 8.81 1.00
C THR A 75 2.73 9.49 1.95
N GLU A 76 1.43 9.42 1.65
CA GLU A 76 0.38 9.97 2.53
C GLU A 76 0.27 9.20 3.85
N LEU A 77 0.50 7.89 3.85
CA LEU A 77 0.51 7.07 5.06
C LEU A 77 1.70 7.38 5.97
N LEU A 78 2.88 7.68 5.42
CA LEU A 78 4.03 8.14 6.20
C LEU A 78 3.77 9.53 6.80
N LEU A 79 3.11 10.42 6.06
CA LEU A 79 2.66 11.72 6.59
C LEU A 79 1.64 11.53 7.73
N LEU A 80 0.67 10.63 7.54
CA LEU A 80 -0.31 10.25 8.55
C LEU A 80 0.36 9.69 9.81
N GLN A 81 1.31 8.76 9.65
CA GLN A 81 2.08 8.19 10.75
C GLN A 81 2.74 9.31 11.58
N LYS A 82 3.46 10.23 10.94
CA LYS A 82 4.11 11.35 11.62
C LYS A 82 3.10 12.27 12.32
N LYS A 83 1.94 12.50 11.71
CA LYS A 83 0.88 13.32 12.30
C LYS A 83 0.27 12.66 13.55
N LEU A 84 -0.05 11.37 13.47
CA LEU A 84 -0.57 10.58 14.59
C LEU A 84 0.44 10.48 15.74
N GLN A 85 1.73 10.30 15.44
CA GLN A 85 2.80 10.32 16.45
C GLN A 85 2.86 11.68 17.19
N ARG A 86 2.68 12.80 16.49
CA ARG A 86 2.59 14.13 17.13
C ARG A 86 1.35 14.29 17.99
N LEU A 87 0.27 13.58 17.68
CA LEU A 87 -0.93 13.49 18.50
C LEU A 87 -0.80 12.46 19.62
N ALA A 88 0.41 11.96 19.89
CA ALA A 88 0.71 10.96 20.92
C ALA A 88 0.01 9.61 20.71
N PHE A 89 -0.22 9.17 19.48
CA PHE A 89 -0.60 7.78 19.21
C PHE A 89 0.64 6.88 19.08
N PHE A 90 0.53 5.64 19.57
CA PHE A 90 1.54 4.60 19.33
C PHE A 90 1.28 3.96 17.96
N VAL A 91 1.98 4.46 16.94
CA VAL A 91 1.75 4.07 15.54
C VAL A 91 2.69 2.95 15.12
N ILE A 92 2.11 1.82 14.71
CA ILE A 92 2.80 0.67 14.16
C ILE A 92 2.58 0.67 12.65
N TYR A 93 3.65 0.91 11.90
CA TYR A 93 3.64 0.85 10.45
C TYR A 93 4.12 -0.53 9.98
N VAL A 94 3.35 -1.16 9.11
CA VAL A 94 3.65 -2.48 8.54
C VAL A 94 3.69 -2.37 7.02
N ASP A 95 4.87 -2.57 6.44
CA ASP A 95 5.01 -2.81 5.00
C ASP A 95 4.80 -4.30 4.73
N VAL A 96 3.67 -4.65 4.12
CA VAL A 96 3.31 -6.04 3.86
C VAL A 96 4.21 -6.67 2.81
N GLU A 97 4.74 -5.91 1.84
CA GLU A 97 5.65 -6.42 0.81
C GLU A 97 6.99 -6.85 1.43
N GLU A 98 7.45 -6.14 2.46
CA GLU A 98 8.64 -6.54 3.22
C GLU A 98 8.36 -7.71 4.17
N MET A 99 7.13 -7.82 4.69
CA MET A 99 6.80 -8.78 5.76
C MET A 99 6.33 -10.14 5.25
N LEU A 100 5.56 -10.20 4.15
CA LEU A 100 4.83 -11.39 3.72
C LEU A 100 5.01 -11.66 2.21
N ASP A 101 4.62 -12.85 1.79
CA ASP A 101 4.53 -13.23 0.38
C ASP A 101 3.18 -12.76 -0.18
N LEU A 102 3.20 -11.68 -0.97
CA LEU A 102 2.01 -11.09 -1.58
C LEU A 102 1.37 -11.99 -2.65
N ASP A 103 2.13 -12.89 -3.29
CA ASP A 103 1.61 -13.71 -4.38
C ASP A 103 0.68 -14.83 -3.87
N ASP A 104 0.89 -15.25 -2.62
CA ASP A 104 0.06 -16.21 -1.89
C ASP A 104 -0.26 -15.64 -0.51
N ILE A 105 -0.98 -14.54 -0.42
CA ILE A 105 -1.37 -13.94 0.87
C ILE A 105 -2.79 -14.32 1.27
N GLU A 106 -2.98 -14.72 2.53
CA GLU A 106 -4.27 -14.96 3.17
C GLU A 106 -4.45 -14.10 4.43
N TYR A 107 -5.69 -13.97 4.91
CA TYR A 107 -5.99 -13.18 6.10
C TYR A 107 -5.27 -13.68 7.36
N PHE A 108 -4.97 -14.98 7.46
CA PHE A 108 -4.18 -15.54 8.56
C PHE A 108 -2.77 -14.97 8.61
N ASP A 109 -2.14 -14.82 7.44
CA ASP A 109 -0.77 -14.31 7.34
C ASP A 109 -0.74 -12.85 7.78
N LEU A 110 -1.76 -12.06 7.40
CA LEU A 110 -1.93 -10.67 7.83
C LEU A 110 -2.07 -10.57 9.34
N LEU A 111 -3.00 -11.33 9.94
CA LEU A 111 -3.23 -11.29 11.38
C LEU A 111 -1.99 -11.75 12.17
N LEU A 112 -1.26 -12.75 11.68
CA LEU A 112 -0.01 -13.19 12.33
C LEU A 112 1.10 -12.14 12.17
N GLY A 113 1.21 -11.55 10.98
CA GLY A 113 2.13 -10.45 10.72
C GLY A 113 1.86 -9.24 11.62
N MET A 114 0.59 -8.88 11.82
CA MET A 114 0.17 -7.84 12.76
C MET A 114 0.57 -8.17 14.20
N MET A 115 0.36 -9.43 14.64
CA MET A 115 0.79 -9.89 15.96
C MET A 115 2.31 -9.73 16.15
N ASN A 116 3.10 -10.15 15.16
CA ASN A 116 4.56 -10.03 15.19
C ASN A 116 5.01 -8.55 15.18
N ALA A 117 4.41 -7.72 14.34
CA ALA A 117 4.71 -6.28 14.29
C ALA A 117 4.37 -5.57 15.60
N LEU A 118 3.22 -5.90 16.23
CA LEU A 118 2.83 -5.42 17.55
C LEU A 118 3.87 -5.77 18.61
N PHE A 119 4.28 -7.04 18.65
CA PHE A 119 5.29 -7.50 19.59
C PHE A 119 6.62 -6.77 19.38
N ALA A 120 7.13 -6.76 18.14
CA ALA A 120 8.43 -6.19 17.81
C ALA A 120 8.51 -4.69 18.11
N GLN A 121 7.49 -3.93 17.70
CA GLN A 121 7.45 -2.48 17.92
C GLN A 121 7.23 -2.12 19.40
N ALA A 122 6.39 -2.88 20.13
CA ALA A 122 6.23 -2.68 21.56
C ALA A 122 7.56 -2.90 22.30
N ASN A 123 8.30 -3.95 21.96
CA ASN A 123 9.59 -4.25 22.55
C ASN A 123 10.65 -3.20 22.19
N GLN A 124 10.69 -2.76 20.92
CA GLN A 124 11.58 -1.69 20.46
C GLN A 124 11.32 -0.36 21.18
N ALA A 125 10.06 -0.08 21.50
CA ALA A 125 9.65 1.09 22.26
C ALA A 125 9.85 0.95 23.78
N GLY A 126 10.37 -0.19 24.26
CA GLY A 126 10.60 -0.44 25.69
C GLY A 126 9.33 -0.70 26.49
N LEU A 127 8.21 -1.05 25.85
CA LEU A 127 6.97 -1.36 26.54
C LEU A 127 7.12 -2.70 27.29
N THR A 128 6.88 -2.70 28.60
CA THR A 128 7.04 -3.90 29.44
C THR A 128 5.79 -4.76 29.38
N LEU A 129 5.76 -5.69 28.42
CA LEU A 129 4.63 -6.61 28.24
C LEU A 129 4.61 -7.70 29.33
N SER A 130 3.41 -8.11 29.74
CA SER A 130 3.22 -9.22 30.69
C SER A 130 3.86 -10.53 30.19
N ALA A 131 4.91 -10.99 30.88
CA ALA A 131 5.57 -12.26 30.60
C ALA A 131 4.60 -13.46 30.64
N LEU A 132 3.60 -13.43 31.53
CA LEU A 132 2.58 -14.47 31.63
C LEU A 132 1.70 -14.52 30.38
N LEU A 133 1.28 -13.36 29.85
CA LEU A 133 0.52 -13.29 28.61
C LEU A 133 1.36 -13.80 27.44
N LEU A 134 2.59 -13.31 27.31
CA LEU A 134 3.49 -13.69 26.23
C LEU A 134 3.78 -15.19 26.25
N LYS A 135 4.02 -15.76 27.43
CA LYS A 135 4.16 -17.20 27.62
C LYS A 135 2.90 -17.95 27.20
N ALA A 136 1.72 -17.48 27.58
CA ALA A 136 0.46 -18.12 27.21
C ALA A 136 0.23 -18.13 25.69
N ILE A 137 0.61 -17.05 24.97
CA ILE A 137 0.53 -17.00 23.50
C ILE A 137 1.58 -17.96 22.91
N TYR A 138 2.82 -17.91 23.39
CA TYR A 138 3.90 -18.79 22.97
C TYR A 138 3.53 -20.28 23.14
N ASP A 139 3.09 -20.70 24.33
CA ASP A 139 2.76 -22.10 24.63
C ASP A 139 1.67 -22.63 23.67
N TRP A 140 0.68 -21.79 23.32
CA TRP A 140 -0.35 -22.16 22.37
C TRP A 140 0.15 -22.40 20.95
N PHE A 141 1.06 -21.55 20.47
CA PHE A 141 1.72 -21.76 19.18
C PHE A 141 2.65 -22.97 19.23
N LYS A 142 3.44 -23.13 20.30
CA LYS A 142 4.35 -24.28 20.47
C LYS A 142 3.58 -25.61 20.42
N GLU A 143 2.49 -25.74 21.16
CA GLU A 143 1.68 -26.97 21.20
C GLU A 143 1.09 -27.36 19.85
N ARG A 144 0.95 -26.42 18.91
CA ARG A 144 0.18 -26.62 17.68
C ARG A 144 1.03 -26.56 16.42
N VAL A 145 2.08 -25.73 16.40
CA VAL A 145 2.82 -25.35 15.20
C VAL A 145 4.24 -25.93 15.15
N THR A 146 4.85 -26.26 16.29
CA THR A 146 6.22 -26.82 16.28
C THR A 146 6.22 -28.33 16.10
N THR A 147 7.09 -28.81 15.21
CA THR A 147 7.41 -30.25 15.08
C THR A 147 8.31 -30.73 16.22
N GLU A 148 8.39 -32.04 16.45
CA GLU A 148 9.22 -32.64 17.52
C GLU A 148 10.69 -32.17 17.47
N ASN A 149 11.26 -31.97 16.27
CA ASN A 149 12.64 -31.51 16.11
C ASN A 149 12.83 -30.03 16.50
N GLU A 150 11.84 -29.18 16.25
CA GLU A 150 11.89 -27.76 16.61
C GLU A 150 11.67 -27.57 18.12
N GLN A 151 10.87 -28.45 18.75
CA GLN A 151 10.73 -28.49 20.20
C GLN A 151 12.06 -28.76 20.90
N ILE A 152 12.92 -29.62 20.34
CA ILE A 152 14.24 -29.94 20.91
C ILE A 152 15.21 -28.74 20.83
N GLU A 153 15.24 -28.01 19.71
CA GLU A 153 16.05 -26.78 19.59
C GLU A 153 15.58 -25.70 20.56
N LEU A 154 14.27 -25.48 20.66
CA LEU A 154 13.66 -24.53 21.61
C LEU A 154 13.93 -24.90 23.07
N GLU A 155 13.92 -26.19 23.41
CA GLU A 155 14.25 -26.69 24.75
C GLU A 155 15.74 -26.53 25.09
N ASN A 156 16.62 -26.55 24.09
CA ASN A 156 18.05 -26.31 24.30
C ASN A 156 18.37 -24.82 24.48
N GLU A 157 17.70 -23.92 23.74
CA GLU A 157 17.82 -22.48 23.95
C GLU A 157 17.33 -22.07 25.36
N LEU A 158 16.19 -22.62 25.81
CA LEU A 158 15.64 -22.43 27.16
C LEU A 158 16.57 -22.89 28.29
N LYS A 159 17.42 -23.91 28.06
CA LYS A 159 18.41 -24.39 29.04
C LYS A 159 19.62 -23.46 29.17
N THR A 160 19.86 -22.63 28.16
CA THR A 160 21.01 -21.70 28.12
C THR A 160 20.72 -20.40 28.88
N GLU A 161 19.45 -20.04 29.04
CA GLU A 161 18.95 -18.82 29.74
C GLU A 161 18.56 -19.11 31.20
N ALA A 162 19.29 -19.99 31.89
CA ALA A 162 18.93 -20.46 33.23
C ALA A 162 19.13 -19.39 34.31
N SER A 163 18.13 -18.53 34.52
CA SER A 163 17.75 -17.97 35.83
C SER A 163 16.41 -17.21 35.82
N GLY A 164 15.34 -17.86 35.35
CA GLY A 164 13.96 -17.49 35.70
C GLY A 164 13.10 -16.97 34.55
N GLY A 165 12.22 -17.84 34.04
CA GLY A 165 11.16 -17.47 33.08
C GLY A 165 11.60 -17.46 31.61
N LEU A 166 10.63 -17.51 30.70
CA LEU A 166 10.84 -17.27 29.28
C LEU A 166 11.27 -15.82 29.07
N ASP A 167 12.46 -15.61 28.50
CA ASP A 167 12.96 -14.26 28.23
C ASP A 167 12.25 -13.63 27.02
N ILE A 168 11.89 -12.35 27.12
CA ILE A 168 11.22 -11.59 26.05
C ILE A 168 11.96 -11.67 24.71
N PRO A 169 13.32 -11.59 24.66
CA PRO A 169 14.08 -11.81 23.43
C PRO A 169 13.81 -13.16 22.74
N PHE A 170 13.65 -14.24 23.51
CA PHE A 170 13.36 -15.57 22.96
C PHE A 170 11.97 -15.61 22.31
N ILE A 171 10.96 -15.05 22.97
CA ILE A 171 9.59 -14.95 22.42
C ILE A 171 9.59 -14.10 21.13
N SER A 172 10.39 -13.03 21.09
CA SER A 172 10.59 -12.22 19.88
C SER A 172 11.12 -13.03 18.70
N LYS A 173 12.17 -13.83 18.94
CA LYS A 173 12.79 -14.67 17.91
C LYS A 173 11.82 -15.73 17.40
N PHE A 174 11.03 -16.30 18.31
CA PHE A 174 10.01 -17.29 17.95
C PHE A 174 8.96 -16.71 16.99
N PHE A 175 8.35 -15.57 17.31
CA PHE A 175 7.37 -14.95 16.42
C PHE A 175 7.98 -14.49 15.10
N ALA A 176 9.20 -13.94 15.12
CA ALA A 176 9.92 -13.62 13.89
C ALA A 176 10.15 -14.86 13.01
N SER A 177 10.50 -16.00 13.61
CA SER A 177 10.65 -17.29 12.91
C SER A 177 9.33 -17.77 12.33
N LEU A 178 8.22 -17.70 13.08
CA LEU A 178 6.89 -18.04 12.57
C LEU A 178 6.48 -17.17 11.38
N THR A 179 6.66 -15.86 11.46
CA THR A 179 6.38 -14.95 10.34
C THR A 179 7.29 -15.25 9.14
N ALA A 180 8.57 -15.56 9.36
CA ALA A 180 9.49 -15.95 8.28
C ALA A 180 9.06 -17.24 7.58
N LYS A 181 8.56 -18.24 8.33
CA LYS A 181 8.00 -19.48 7.75
C LYS A 181 6.76 -19.22 6.89
N ILE A 182 5.92 -18.25 7.26
CA ILE A 182 4.78 -17.84 6.44
C ILE A 182 5.22 -17.04 5.21
N LYS A 183 6.27 -16.23 5.33
CA LYS A 183 6.82 -15.45 4.22
C LYS A 183 7.40 -16.35 3.11
N VAL A 184 7.88 -17.53 3.43
CA VAL A 184 8.42 -18.48 2.43
C VAL A 184 7.34 -19.49 2.07
N GLY A 185 6.87 -19.48 0.81
CA GLY A 185 5.87 -20.42 0.29
C GLY A 185 6.30 -21.88 0.42
N SER A 186 5.99 -22.50 1.56
CA SER A 186 6.51 -23.80 1.99
C SER A 186 5.40 -24.68 2.57
N SER A 187 5.65 -25.97 2.73
CA SER A 187 4.71 -26.90 3.40
C SER A 187 4.36 -26.44 4.83
N GLN A 188 5.30 -25.78 5.51
CA GLN A 188 5.10 -25.23 6.86
C GLN A 188 4.04 -24.12 6.86
N LYS A 189 4.00 -23.26 5.83
CA LYS A 189 2.97 -22.21 5.69
C LYS A 189 1.57 -22.81 5.63
N ILE A 190 1.38 -23.89 4.86
CA ILE A 190 0.10 -24.59 4.73
C ILE A 190 -0.33 -25.17 6.08
N GLU A 191 0.59 -25.82 6.79
CA GLU A 191 0.34 -26.39 8.12
C GLU A 191 -0.07 -25.31 9.13
N ILE A 192 0.69 -24.20 9.19
CA ILE A 192 0.37 -23.06 10.06
C ILE A 192 -1.03 -22.52 9.75
N ARG A 193 -1.37 -22.29 8.47
CA ARG A 193 -2.72 -21.82 8.08
C ARG A 193 -3.80 -22.80 8.52
N GLN A 194 -3.62 -24.10 8.36
CA GLN A 194 -4.60 -25.11 8.78
C GLN A 194 -4.85 -25.08 10.29
N ILE A 195 -3.78 -24.93 11.08
CA ILE A 195 -3.87 -24.79 12.54
C ILE A 195 -4.64 -23.53 12.92
N LEU A 196 -4.24 -22.38 12.36
CA LEU A 196 -4.88 -21.10 12.64
C LEU A 196 -6.36 -21.11 12.20
N LYS A 197 -6.68 -21.81 11.12
CA LYS A 197 -8.06 -21.96 10.63
C LYS A 197 -8.93 -22.78 11.56
N ARG A 198 -8.40 -23.88 12.11
CA ARG A 198 -9.14 -24.71 13.07
C ARG A 198 -9.46 -23.95 14.36
N ASP A 199 -8.50 -23.17 14.84
CA ASP A 199 -8.56 -22.50 16.14
C ASP A 199 -8.72 -20.96 15.97
N LEU A 200 -9.39 -20.49 14.90
CA LEU A 200 -9.45 -19.08 14.50
C LEU A 200 -9.93 -18.13 15.61
N SER A 201 -10.99 -18.50 16.32
CA SER A 201 -11.50 -17.68 17.43
C SER A 201 -10.43 -17.47 18.50
N VAL A 202 -9.74 -18.56 18.88
CA VAL A 202 -8.69 -18.53 19.90
C VAL A 202 -7.50 -17.69 19.42
N PHE A 203 -7.17 -17.76 18.13
CA PHE A 203 -6.11 -16.94 17.56
C PHE A 203 -6.46 -15.45 17.61
N ILE A 204 -7.67 -15.07 17.20
CA ILE A 204 -8.17 -13.69 17.29
C ILE A 204 -8.19 -13.21 18.74
N ASP A 205 -8.66 -14.03 19.68
CA ASP A 205 -8.68 -13.69 21.10
C ASP A 205 -7.28 -13.41 21.65
N ARG A 206 -6.27 -14.18 21.21
CA ARG A 206 -4.86 -13.97 21.59
C ARG A 206 -4.28 -12.70 20.97
N LEU A 207 -4.60 -12.41 19.71
CA LEU A 207 -4.23 -11.14 19.08
C LEU A 207 -4.84 -9.96 19.85
N ASN A 208 -6.13 -10.03 20.17
CA ASN A 208 -6.81 -8.97 20.92
C ASN A 208 -6.32 -8.86 22.37
N ALA A 209 -5.93 -9.96 23.02
CA ALA A 209 -5.28 -9.93 24.32
C ALA A 209 -3.92 -9.22 24.26
N LEU A 210 -3.11 -9.47 23.22
CA LEU A 210 -1.87 -8.75 22.99
C LEU A 210 -2.13 -7.26 22.73
N ILE A 211 -3.08 -6.91 21.86
CA ILE A 211 -3.46 -5.52 21.60
C ILE A 211 -3.87 -4.81 22.89
N LYS A 212 -4.67 -5.45 23.75
CA LYS A 212 -5.10 -4.90 25.05
C LYS A 212 -3.91 -4.64 25.98
N GLU A 213 -2.96 -5.57 26.05
CA GLU A 213 -1.75 -5.39 26.87
C GLU A 213 -0.85 -4.28 26.31
N VAL A 214 -0.57 -4.27 25.00
CA VAL A 214 0.23 -3.20 24.38
C VAL A 214 -0.47 -1.86 24.59
N ARG A 215 -1.80 -1.78 24.46
CA ARG A 215 -2.57 -0.53 24.67
C ARG A 215 -2.42 -0.03 26.09
N LYS A 216 -2.52 -0.93 27.07
CA LYS A 216 -2.32 -0.60 28.48
C LYS A 216 -0.92 -0.05 28.73
N GLN A 217 0.12 -0.70 28.20
CA GLN A 217 1.50 -0.25 28.35
C GLN A 217 1.76 1.07 27.60
N ALA A 218 1.21 1.24 26.41
CA ALA A 218 1.31 2.48 25.65
C ALA A 218 0.67 3.65 26.42
N LYS A 219 -0.52 3.46 27.00
CA LYS A 219 -1.16 4.46 27.87
C LYS A 219 -0.36 4.80 29.12
N ALA A 220 0.32 3.81 29.70
CA ALA A 220 1.25 4.05 30.81
C ALA A 220 2.50 4.85 30.41
N ASN A 221 2.82 4.89 29.11
CA ASN A 221 3.92 5.65 28.52
C ASN A 221 3.40 6.88 27.73
N GLU A 222 2.31 7.48 28.20
CA GLU A 222 1.74 8.74 27.69
C GLU A 222 1.20 8.70 26.24
N PHE A 223 1.09 7.53 25.62
CA PHE A 223 0.36 7.39 24.36
C PHE A 223 -1.15 7.36 24.59
N ARG A 224 -1.93 7.92 23.67
CA ARG A 224 -3.39 7.97 23.75
C ARG A 224 -4.04 6.64 23.37
N ASP A 225 -3.60 6.03 22.28
CA ASP A 225 -4.02 4.70 21.84
C ASP A 225 -3.03 4.13 20.80
N ILE A 226 -3.36 2.98 20.22
CA ILE A 226 -2.56 2.27 19.22
C ILE A 226 -3.21 2.38 17.85
N VAL A 227 -2.38 2.67 16.83
CA VAL A 227 -2.80 2.66 15.42
C VAL A 227 -1.91 1.71 14.62
N LEU A 228 -2.53 0.78 13.89
CA LEU A 228 -1.85 -0.07 12.92
C LEU A 228 -2.12 0.45 11.51
N ILE A 229 -1.04 0.72 10.77
CA ILE A 229 -1.08 1.08 9.34
C ILE A 229 -0.49 -0.09 8.57
N ILE A 230 -1.33 -0.76 7.77
CA ILE A 230 -0.99 -1.93 6.98
C ILE A 230 -0.94 -1.51 5.51
N ASP A 231 0.27 -1.29 4.99
CA ASP A 231 0.54 -0.76 3.64
C ASP A 231 1.04 -1.85 2.67
N GLY A 232 0.79 -1.64 1.38
CA GLY A 232 1.28 -2.48 0.30
C GLY A 232 0.33 -3.58 -0.19
N LEU A 233 -0.82 -3.78 0.45
CA LEU A 233 -1.77 -4.84 0.05
C LEU A 233 -2.40 -4.61 -1.33
N GLU A 234 -2.42 -3.36 -1.84
CA GLU A 234 -2.90 -3.12 -3.20
C GLU A 234 -2.00 -3.71 -4.29
N LYS A 235 -0.80 -4.17 -3.93
CA LYS A 235 0.19 -4.75 -4.82
C LYS A 235 0.00 -6.26 -5.01
N MET A 236 -0.90 -6.89 -4.25
CA MET A 236 -1.25 -8.31 -4.42
C MET A 236 -1.72 -8.57 -5.87
N PRO A 237 -1.47 -9.77 -6.42
CA PRO A 237 -1.85 -10.08 -7.79
C PRO A 237 -3.36 -10.14 -7.94
N PHE A 238 -3.86 -9.70 -9.10
CA PHE A 238 -5.25 -9.89 -9.50
C PHE A 238 -5.40 -11.25 -10.20
N ASP A 239 -5.67 -12.28 -9.42
CA ASP A 239 -6.00 -13.62 -9.93
C ASP A 239 -7.49 -13.93 -9.81
N MET A 240 -8.06 -14.57 -10.83
CA MET A 240 -9.42 -15.10 -10.81
C MET A 240 -9.40 -16.61 -10.53
N LYS A 241 -10.10 -17.03 -9.48
CA LYS A 241 -10.34 -18.45 -9.14
C LYS A 241 -11.80 -18.65 -8.80
N ASP A 242 -12.44 -19.64 -9.43
CA ASP A 242 -13.85 -19.99 -9.21
C ASP A 242 -14.83 -18.80 -9.29
N GLY A 243 -14.57 -17.88 -10.22
CA GLY A 243 -15.42 -16.70 -10.44
C GLY A 243 -15.30 -15.62 -9.36
N LYS A 244 -14.24 -15.64 -8.54
CA LYS A 244 -13.89 -14.57 -7.61
C LYS A 244 -12.47 -14.12 -7.81
N SER A 245 -12.25 -12.83 -7.60
CA SER A 245 -10.89 -12.31 -7.54
C SER A 245 -10.23 -12.65 -6.19
N SER A 246 -8.92 -12.89 -6.21
CA SER A 246 -8.07 -12.97 -5.02
C SER A 246 -8.23 -11.76 -4.09
N HIS A 247 -8.48 -10.58 -4.65
CA HIS A 247 -8.78 -9.38 -3.88
C HIS A 247 -10.10 -9.52 -3.10
N GLU A 248 -11.17 -10.02 -3.73
CA GLU A 248 -12.45 -10.25 -3.06
C GLU A 248 -12.35 -11.35 -2.01
N SER A 249 -11.64 -12.44 -2.30
CA SER A 249 -11.39 -13.52 -1.34
C SER A 249 -10.74 -12.98 -0.05
N LEU A 250 -9.72 -12.13 -0.17
CA LEU A 250 -9.06 -11.58 1.01
C LEU A 250 -9.90 -10.55 1.76
N PHE A 251 -10.49 -9.58 1.06
CA PHE A 251 -11.10 -8.43 1.71
C PHE A 251 -12.60 -8.57 1.95
N VAL A 252 -13.34 -9.21 1.05
CA VAL A 252 -14.80 -9.31 1.14
C VAL A 252 -15.20 -10.55 1.93
N ASP A 253 -14.74 -11.74 1.51
CA ASP A 253 -15.12 -13.00 2.15
C ASP A 253 -14.59 -13.08 3.60
N ASN A 254 -13.47 -12.40 3.88
CA ASN A 254 -12.83 -12.38 5.19
C ASN A 254 -12.93 -11.03 5.91
N ALA A 255 -13.84 -10.14 5.49
CA ALA A 255 -14.02 -8.80 6.09
C ALA A 255 -14.17 -8.83 7.61
N GLU A 256 -15.02 -9.72 8.14
CA GLU A 256 -15.20 -9.89 9.60
C GLU A 256 -13.90 -10.23 10.34
N ARG A 257 -13.00 -10.99 9.71
CA ARG A 257 -11.72 -11.40 10.30
C ARG A 257 -10.72 -10.24 10.28
N LEU A 258 -10.73 -9.45 9.21
CA LEU A 258 -9.89 -8.25 9.09
C LEU A 258 -10.37 -7.11 10.00
N LYS A 259 -11.65 -7.08 10.38
CA LYS A 259 -12.21 -6.14 11.37
C LYS A 259 -12.03 -6.59 12.82
N ALA A 260 -11.70 -7.85 13.05
CA ALA A 260 -11.60 -8.42 14.39
C ALA A 260 -10.54 -7.79 15.32
N PRO A 261 -9.39 -7.28 14.84
CA PRO A 261 -8.42 -6.59 15.69
C PRO A 261 -9.00 -5.34 16.37
N GLU A 262 -9.04 -5.34 17.70
CA GLU A 262 -9.64 -4.26 18.51
C GLU A 262 -8.71 -3.04 18.65
N CYS A 263 -8.33 -2.39 17.56
CA CYS A 263 -7.46 -1.20 17.50
C CYS A 263 -7.76 -0.31 16.30
N HIS A 264 -7.19 0.90 16.26
CA HIS A 264 -7.29 1.72 15.06
C HIS A 264 -6.49 1.08 13.94
N LEU A 265 -7.08 1.01 12.75
CA LEU A 265 -6.57 0.18 11.67
C LEU A 265 -6.75 0.86 10.32
N ILE A 266 -5.68 0.89 9.54
CA ILE A 266 -5.73 1.33 8.15
C ILE A 266 -5.16 0.22 7.29
N TYR A 267 -5.96 -0.28 6.35
CA TYR A 267 -5.50 -1.21 5.33
C TYR A 267 -5.40 -0.48 4.00
N THR A 268 -4.27 -0.54 3.29
CA THR A 268 -4.36 -0.31 1.86
C THR A 268 -5.11 -1.45 1.19
N VAL A 269 -5.84 -1.18 0.11
CA VAL A 269 -6.53 -2.23 -0.65
C VAL A 269 -6.47 -1.98 -2.16
N PRO A 270 -6.51 -3.03 -3.00
CA PRO A 270 -6.55 -2.88 -4.45
C PRO A 270 -7.74 -2.04 -4.92
N ILE A 271 -7.49 -1.11 -5.85
CA ILE A 271 -8.53 -0.22 -6.42
C ILE A 271 -9.66 -0.98 -7.10
N SER A 272 -9.42 -2.19 -7.61
CA SER A 272 -10.47 -3.02 -8.21
C SER A 272 -11.65 -3.25 -7.26
N LEU A 273 -11.39 -3.32 -5.94
CA LEU A 273 -12.43 -3.55 -4.94
C LEU A 273 -13.37 -2.37 -4.74
N ALA A 274 -12.93 -1.14 -5.04
CA ALA A 274 -13.80 0.03 -5.03
C ALA A 274 -14.93 -0.06 -6.08
N TYR A 275 -14.84 -1.02 -7.01
CA TYR A 275 -15.78 -1.22 -8.10
C TYR A 275 -16.44 -2.59 -8.06
N ASN A 276 -15.68 -3.63 -7.80
CA ASN A 276 -16.16 -5.00 -7.95
C ASN A 276 -16.79 -5.57 -6.67
N ALA A 277 -16.69 -4.86 -5.56
CA ALA A 277 -17.18 -5.32 -4.27
C ALA A 277 -18.08 -4.28 -3.61
N ASN A 278 -19.13 -4.75 -2.92
CA ASN A 278 -19.85 -3.91 -1.99
C ASN A 278 -19.06 -3.80 -0.68
N LEU A 279 -17.96 -3.04 -0.72
CA LEU A 279 -17.11 -2.80 0.46
C LEU A 279 -17.88 -2.13 1.59
N ASN A 280 -18.93 -1.36 1.27
CA ASN A 280 -19.78 -0.74 2.28
C ASN A 280 -20.60 -1.79 3.05
N ASP A 281 -21.08 -2.85 2.41
CA ASP A 281 -21.76 -3.95 3.14
C ASP A 281 -20.73 -4.77 3.95
N ALA A 282 -19.56 -5.03 3.36
CA ALA A 282 -18.55 -5.87 4.00
C ALA A 282 -17.88 -5.18 5.20
N PHE A 283 -17.60 -3.87 5.10
CA PHE A 283 -16.88 -3.12 6.12
C PHE A 283 -17.72 -2.08 6.87
N GLY A 284 -18.83 -1.63 6.30
CA GLY A 284 -19.69 -0.55 6.83
C GLY A 284 -19.66 0.69 5.95
N ASN A 285 -20.69 1.53 6.05
CA ASN A 285 -20.69 2.85 5.41
C ASN A 285 -19.53 3.70 5.96
N ASP A 286 -18.91 4.50 5.09
CA ASP A 286 -17.73 5.33 5.38
C ASP A 286 -16.44 4.56 5.68
N TYR A 287 -16.30 3.29 5.28
CA TYR A 287 -15.07 2.53 5.50
C TYR A 287 -14.01 2.64 4.40
N VAL A 288 -14.25 3.34 3.29
CA VAL A 288 -13.30 3.40 2.16
C VAL A 288 -12.88 4.84 1.85
N ALA A 289 -11.58 5.11 1.91
CA ALA A 289 -10.98 6.34 1.38
C ALA A 289 -10.35 6.01 0.02
N VAL A 290 -10.68 6.77 -1.03
CA VAL A 290 -10.22 6.51 -2.40
C VAL A 290 -9.34 7.66 -2.87
N MET A 291 -8.07 7.39 -3.18
CA MET A 291 -7.14 8.35 -3.75
C MET A 291 -7.17 8.31 -5.29
N PRO A 292 -7.74 9.33 -5.94
CA PRO A 292 -7.80 9.41 -7.39
C PRO A 292 -6.47 9.87 -8.02
N MET A 293 -6.35 9.70 -9.34
CA MET A 293 -5.29 10.35 -10.12
C MET A 293 -5.55 11.86 -10.26
N VAL A 294 -4.51 12.60 -10.65
CA VAL A 294 -4.63 14.04 -10.89
C VAL A 294 -5.13 14.30 -12.30
N LYS A 295 -6.31 14.91 -12.44
CA LYS A 295 -6.75 15.37 -13.76
C LYS A 295 -5.81 16.47 -14.25
N LEU A 296 -5.18 16.26 -15.40
CA LEU A 296 -4.31 17.28 -15.99
C LEU A 296 -5.15 18.46 -16.51
N SER A 297 -4.82 19.65 -16.01
CA SER A 297 -5.32 20.97 -16.41
C SER A 297 -4.13 21.91 -16.48
N SER A 298 -4.28 23.12 -17.03
CA SER A 298 -3.18 24.11 -17.03
C SER A 298 -2.63 24.38 -15.61
N GLU A 299 -3.49 24.41 -14.60
CA GLU A 299 -3.12 24.57 -13.19
C GLU A 299 -2.43 23.32 -12.64
N ASN A 300 -3.00 22.14 -12.84
CA ASN A 300 -2.43 20.89 -12.31
C ASN A 300 -1.12 20.50 -13.02
N CYS A 301 -0.93 20.91 -14.28
CA CYS A 301 0.36 20.80 -14.97
C CYS A 301 1.45 21.64 -14.29
N LYS A 302 1.12 22.78 -13.67
CA LYS A 302 2.09 23.55 -12.88
C LYS A 302 2.52 22.79 -11.63
N LEU A 303 1.59 22.11 -10.93
CA LEU A 303 1.93 21.24 -9.80
C LEU A 303 2.85 20.09 -10.23
N PHE A 304 2.61 19.50 -11.41
CA PHE A 304 3.46 18.45 -11.95
C PHE A 304 4.86 18.97 -12.34
N ASN A 305 4.95 20.18 -12.92
CA ASN A 305 6.25 20.82 -13.14
C ASN A 305 6.98 21.07 -11.81
N GLN A 306 6.29 21.50 -10.74
CA GLN A 306 6.90 21.64 -9.41
C GLN A 306 7.42 20.30 -8.85
N LEU A 307 6.72 19.18 -9.09
CA LEU A 307 7.22 17.85 -8.72
C LEU A 307 8.56 17.55 -9.40
N ILE A 308 8.74 17.95 -10.66
CA ILE A 308 9.99 17.79 -11.41
C ILE A 308 11.05 18.76 -10.87
N GLU A 309 10.74 20.04 -10.71
CA GLU A 309 11.67 21.08 -10.25
C GLU A 309 12.21 20.82 -8.84
N LYS A 310 11.40 20.22 -7.96
CA LYS A 310 11.86 19.81 -6.61
C LYS A 310 12.92 18.71 -6.65
N ARG A 311 13.02 17.99 -7.77
CA ARG A 311 13.93 16.87 -7.98
C ARG A 311 15.09 17.21 -8.92
N ILE A 312 14.83 18.05 -9.92
CA ILE A 312 15.70 18.26 -11.09
C ILE A 312 15.86 19.76 -11.36
N GLN A 313 17.09 20.17 -11.64
CA GLN A 313 17.35 21.46 -12.29
C GLN A 313 17.10 21.29 -13.79
N ILE A 314 15.94 21.75 -14.26
CA ILE A 314 15.42 21.46 -15.60
C ILE A 314 16.45 21.79 -16.69
N ASP A 315 17.00 23.00 -16.72
CA ASP A 315 17.93 23.43 -17.77
C ASP A 315 19.25 22.63 -17.79
N ALA A 316 19.63 22.02 -16.66
CA ALA A 316 20.83 21.19 -16.59
C ALA A 316 20.60 19.77 -17.12
N VAL A 317 19.37 19.28 -17.09
CA VAL A 317 19.02 17.88 -17.41
C VAL A 317 18.21 17.74 -18.70
N PHE A 318 17.46 18.76 -19.10
CA PHE A 318 16.66 18.79 -20.32
C PHE A 318 17.26 19.80 -21.30
N GLU A 319 17.20 19.51 -22.61
CA GLU A 319 17.59 20.47 -23.66
C GLU A 319 16.60 21.63 -23.76
N SER A 320 15.33 21.38 -23.46
CA SER A 320 14.26 22.38 -23.45
C SER A 320 13.25 22.07 -22.32
N PRO A 321 12.73 23.09 -21.61
CA PRO A 321 11.71 22.91 -20.58
C PRO A 321 10.40 22.32 -21.12
N GLU A 322 10.07 22.55 -22.40
CA GLU A 322 8.83 22.05 -23.02
C GLU A 322 8.75 20.51 -23.00
N LEU A 323 9.89 19.83 -23.00
CA LEU A 323 9.97 18.36 -22.89
C LEU A 323 9.40 17.83 -21.56
N THR A 324 9.38 18.64 -20.48
CA THR A 324 8.73 18.23 -19.23
C THR A 324 7.23 18.16 -19.40
N ASN A 325 6.64 19.10 -20.15
CA ASN A 325 5.20 19.13 -20.41
C ASN A 325 4.75 17.92 -21.24
N GLU A 326 5.58 17.47 -22.18
CA GLU A 326 5.33 16.24 -22.94
C GLU A 326 5.28 15.00 -22.03
N LEU A 327 6.28 14.85 -21.14
CA LEU A 327 6.31 13.72 -20.19
C LEU A 327 5.13 13.79 -19.19
N ILE A 328 4.73 14.99 -18.78
CA ILE A 328 3.55 15.21 -17.92
C ILE A 328 2.29 14.75 -18.65
N ALA A 329 2.07 15.17 -19.89
CA ALA A 329 0.91 14.76 -20.69
C ALA A 329 0.84 13.24 -20.86
N LEU A 330 1.97 12.59 -21.14
CA LEU A 330 2.07 11.13 -21.30
C LEU A 330 1.75 10.37 -20.01
N SER A 331 2.01 10.96 -18.83
CA SER A 331 1.75 10.32 -17.53
C SER A 331 0.25 10.17 -17.19
N GLY A 332 -0.63 10.92 -17.86
CA GLY A 332 -2.07 10.91 -17.53
C GLY A 332 -2.36 11.27 -16.08
N GLY A 333 -1.54 12.13 -15.46
CA GLY A 333 -1.73 12.51 -14.06
C GLY A 333 -1.27 11.48 -13.04
N ALA A 334 -0.58 10.43 -13.48
CA ALA A 334 0.04 9.44 -12.60
C ALA A 334 1.48 9.86 -12.26
N VAL A 335 1.71 10.22 -10.99
CA VAL A 335 3.05 10.61 -10.51
C VAL A 335 4.07 9.49 -10.75
N ARG A 336 3.68 8.23 -10.52
CA ARG A 336 4.53 7.06 -10.80
C ARG A 336 4.97 7.02 -12.26
N ASP A 337 4.06 7.16 -13.21
CA ASP A 337 4.40 7.07 -14.64
C ASP A 337 5.20 8.29 -15.10
N LEU A 338 4.96 9.48 -14.55
CA LEU A 338 5.85 10.63 -14.77
C LEU A 338 7.29 10.31 -14.35
N MET A 339 7.49 9.78 -13.14
CA MET A 339 8.82 9.41 -12.64
C MET A 339 9.48 8.33 -13.53
N ARG A 340 8.69 7.35 -14.00
CA ARG A 340 9.17 6.31 -14.93
C ARG A 340 9.57 6.89 -16.28
N LEU A 341 8.74 7.74 -16.87
CA LEU A 341 9.01 8.42 -18.14
C LEU A 341 10.31 9.23 -18.07
N ILE A 342 10.50 10.01 -17.00
CA ILE A 342 11.75 10.76 -16.76
C ILE A 342 12.95 9.83 -16.66
N ARG A 343 12.86 8.74 -15.88
CA ARG A 343 13.97 7.77 -15.74
C ARG A 343 14.34 7.16 -17.07
N VAL A 344 13.35 6.70 -17.84
CA VAL A 344 13.63 6.13 -19.15
C VAL A 344 14.31 7.17 -20.02
N ALA A 345 13.79 8.41 -20.10
CA ALA A 345 14.38 9.49 -20.90
C ALA A 345 15.85 9.79 -20.51
N CYS A 346 16.20 9.75 -19.21
CA CYS A 346 17.57 9.97 -18.73
C CYS A 346 18.63 9.00 -19.29
N GLN A 347 18.23 7.84 -19.84
CA GLN A 347 19.17 6.81 -20.27
C GLN A 347 19.81 7.03 -21.65
N GLY A 348 19.29 7.97 -22.46
CA GLY A 348 19.73 8.07 -23.86
C GLY A 348 20.81 9.13 -24.10
N SER A 349 20.64 10.32 -23.54
CA SER A 349 21.53 11.48 -23.79
C SER A 349 22.06 12.10 -22.49
N THR A 350 23.04 13.00 -22.61
CA THR A 350 23.59 13.77 -21.47
C THR A 350 22.60 14.81 -20.95
N ARG A 351 21.78 15.37 -21.85
CA ARG A 351 20.57 16.14 -21.57
C ARG A 351 19.42 15.53 -22.38
N ILE A 352 18.26 15.38 -21.75
CA ILE A 352 17.07 14.80 -22.36
C ILE A 352 16.63 15.67 -23.54
N ASN A 353 16.48 15.05 -24.70
CA ASN A 353 15.98 15.67 -25.93
C ASN A 353 14.68 15.00 -26.41
N THR A 354 14.11 15.48 -27.52
CA THR A 354 12.87 14.93 -28.09
C THR A 354 12.96 13.44 -28.41
N LYS A 355 14.12 12.94 -28.86
CA LYS A 355 14.30 11.51 -29.17
C LYS A 355 14.23 10.66 -27.90
N ASP A 356 14.71 11.18 -26.78
CA ASP A 356 14.65 10.51 -25.48
C ASP A 356 13.22 10.43 -24.94
N VAL A 357 12.43 11.50 -25.10
CA VAL A 357 11.00 11.53 -24.74
C VAL A 357 10.21 10.52 -25.59
N GLU A 358 10.42 10.51 -26.91
CA GLU A 358 9.76 9.55 -27.80
C GLU A 358 10.18 8.10 -27.53
N ARG A 359 11.43 7.86 -27.13
CA ARG A 359 11.87 6.54 -26.66
C ARG A 359 11.14 6.15 -25.37
N ALA A 360 11.04 7.07 -24.39
CA ALA A 360 10.36 6.81 -23.12
C ALA A 360 8.88 6.48 -23.32
N LYS A 361 8.19 7.28 -24.15
CA LYS A 361 6.81 7.03 -24.60
C LYS A 361 6.67 5.63 -25.19
N ARG A 362 7.51 5.28 -26.17
CA ARG A 362 7.45 3.97 -26.86
C ARG A 362 7.66 2.81 -25.91
N MET A 363 8.64 2.90 -25.00
CA MET A 363 8.94 1.83 -24.06
C MET A 363 7.77 1.54 -23.12
N LEU A 364 7.21 2.56 -22.46
CA LEU A 364 6.09 2.35 -21.55
C LEU A 364 4.79 2.00 -22.29
N MET A 365 4.57 2.55 -23.49
CA MET A 365 3.44 2.17 -24.35
C MET A 365 3.48 0.67 -24.69
N LEU A 366 4.66 0.13 -25.04
CA LEU A 366 4.81 -1.30 -25.35
C LEU A 366 4.59 -2.21 -24.13
N GLU A 367 4.86 -1.74 -22.92
CA GLU A 367 4.51 -2.48 -21.70
C GLU A 367 3.00 -2.58 -21.53
N TYR A 368 2.28 -1.47 -21.70
CA TYR A 368 0.81 -1.48 -21.66
C TYR A 368 0.22 -2.36 -22.77
N ASP A 369 0.79 -2.32 -23.98
CA ASP A 369 0.32 -3.14 -25.11
C ASP A 369 0.38 -4.65 -24.79
N ARG A 370 1.38 -5.12 -24.04
CA ARG A 370 1.49 -6.53 -23.63
C ARG A 370 0.42 -6.97 -22.64
N LEU A 371 -0.21 -6.03 -21.93
CA LEU A 371 -1.23 -6.32 -20.91
C LEU A 371 -2.66 -6.39 -21.47
N LEU A 372 -2.85 -5.88 -22.70
CA LEU A 372 -4.15 -5.81 -23.35
C LEU A 372 -4.55 -7.15 -23.97
N ARG A 373 -5.81 -7.53 -23.72
CA ARG A 373 -6.51 -8.68 -24.28
C ARG A 373 -7.54 -8.22 -25.31
N GLU A 374 -7.92 -9.09 -26.23
CA GLU A 374 -8.93 -8.79 -27.26
C GLU A 374 -10.29 -8.38 -26.66
N GLU A 375 -10.66 -8.97 -25.53
CA GLU A 375 -11.89 -8.64 -24.79
C GLU A 375 -11.88 -7.21 -24.20
N ASP A 376 -10.70 -6.61 -23.98
CA ASP A 376 -10.59 -5.30 -23.35
C ASP A 376 -11.05 -4.16 -24.26
N PHE A 377 -10.96 -4.32 -25.58
CA PHE A 377 -11.20 -3.22 -26.51
C PHE A 377 -12.63 -2.67 -26.42
N LEU A 378 -13.62 -3.53 -26.16
CA LEU A 378 -15.00 -3.09 -25.92
C LEU A 378 -15.10 -2.23 -24.66
N VAL A 379 -14.40 -2.64 -23.59
CA VAL A 379 -14.35 -1.90 -22.33
C VAL A 379 -13.65 -0.56 -22.52
N LEU A 380 -12.52 -0.54 -23.21
CA LEU A 380 -11.79 0.70 -23.53
C LEU A 380 -12.66 1.66 -24.34
N GLN A 381 -13.40 1.17 -25.33
CA GLN A 381 -14.30 1.99 -26.15
C GLN A 381 -15.41 2.62 -25.31
N GLN A 382 -16.05 1.82 -24.45
CA GLN A 382 -17.08 2.30 -23.57
C GLN A 382 -16.55 3.37 -22.60
N VAL A 383 -15.41 3.14 -21.96
CA VAL A 383 -14.82 4.12 -21.02
C VAL A 383 -14.40 5.38 -21.75
N TYR A 384 -13.77 5.26 -22.93
CA TYR A 384 -13.33 6.41 -23.72
C TYR A 384 -14.49 7.33 -24.11
N GLN A 385 -15.64 6.76 -24.47
CA GLN A 385 -16.84 7.51 -24.88
C GLN A 385 -17.62 8.06 -23.69
N THR A 386 -17.83 7.25 -22.66
CA THR A 386 -18.76 7.57 -21.55
C THR A 386 -18.07 8.21 -20.35
N LYS A 387 -16.75 8.07 -20.24
CA LYS A 387 -15.93 8.44 -19.07
C LYS A 387 -16.36 7.77 -17.77
N GLN A 388 -16.94 6.57 -17.88
CA GLN A 388 -17.54 5.83 -16.77
C GLN A 388 -16.99 4.42 -16.66
N VAL A 389 -16.90 3.97 -15.41
CA VAL A 389 -16.58 2.62 -14.99
C VAL A 389 -17.70 2.16 -14.05
N THR A 390 -18.18 0.94 -14.24
CA THR A 390 -19.27 0.35 -13.44
C THR A 390 -18.75 -0.78 -12.56
N ALA A 391 -19.61 -1.31 -11.69
CA ALA A 391 -19.30 -2.41 -10.79
C ALA A 391 -19.31 -3.76 -11.54
N ASP A 392 -18.30 -3.99 -12.38
CA ASP A 392 -18.11 -5.21 -13.17
C ASP A 392 -16.63 -5.57 -13.19
N GLU A 393 -16.32 -6.84 -12.98
CA GLU A 393 -14.96 -7.38 -12.84
C GLU A 393 -14.02 -6.97 -13.97
N LYS A 394 -14.55 -6.83 -15.19
CA LYS A 394 -13.77 -6.44 -16.37
C LYS A 394 -13.11 -5.07 -16.23
N TYR A 395 -13.69 -4.15 -15.44
CA TYR A 395 -13.06 -2.85 -15.16
C TYR A 395 -11.98 -2.97 -14.08
N GLY A 396 -12.21 -3.80 -13.05
CA GLY A 396 -11.28 -3.94 -11.92
C GLY A 396 -9.88 -4.34 -12.35
N ARG A 397 -9.75 -5.30 -13.29
CA ARG A 397 -8.45 -5.69 -13.85
C ARG A 397 -7.76 -4.53 -14.56
N LEU A 398 -8.48 -3.78 -15.40
CA LEU A 398 -7.90 -2.67 -16.16
C LEU A 398 -7.50 -1.48 -15.27
N LEU A 399 -8.24 -1.25 -14.18
CA LEU A 399 -7.90 -0.25 -13.15
C LEU A 399 -6.67 -0.67 -12.34
N HIS A 400 -6.58 -1.96 -11.96
CA HIS A 400 -5.43 -2.52 -11.25
C HIS A 400 -4.14 -2.36 -12.06
N TRP A 401 -4.18 -2.67 -13.36
CA TRP A 401 -3.04 -2.52 -14.27
C TRP A 401 -2.81 -1.08 -14.78
N ARG A 402 -3.59 -0.09 -14.32
CA ARG A 402 -3.53 1.32 -14.76
C ARG A 402 -3.74 1.53 -16.26
N ILE A 403 -4.42 0.58 -16.92
CA ILE A 403 -4.90 0.77 -18.28
C ILE A 403 -6.02 1.82 -18.30
N LEU A 404 -6.83 1.83 -17.24
CA LEU A 404 -7.79 2.88 -16.92
C LEU A 404 -7.32 3.66 -15.69
N HIS A 405 -7.57 4.97 -15.70
CA HIS A 405 -7.36 5.87 -14.56
C HIS A 405 -8.69 6.41 -14.04
N GLU A 406 -8.87 6.42 -12.72
CA GLU A 406 -9.94 7.13 -12.02
C GLU A 406 -9.47 8.53 -11.61
N TYR A 407 -10.39 9.49 -11.76
CA TYR A 407 -10.21 10.88 -11.37
C TYR A 407 -11.42 11.39 -10.58
N LEU A 408 -11.21 12.40 -9.74
CA LEU A 408 -12.26 13.09 -8.99
C LEU A 408 -12.04 14.61 -9.02
N ASN A 409 -12.95 15.34 -9.66
CA ASN A 409 -12.95 16.80 -9.70
C ASN A 409 -14.41 17.29 -9.71
N GLY A 410 -15.08 17.21 -8.55
CA GLY A 410 -16.51 17.47 -8.39
C GLY A 410 -17.41 16.26 -8.70
N LYS A 411 -17.08 15.48 -9.74
CA LYS A 411 -17.70 14.18 -10.03
C LYS A 411 -16.62 13.13 -10.31
N ARG A 412 -16.86 11.89 -9.87
CA ARG A 412 -16.03 10.73 -10.21
C ARG A 412 -16.16 10.41 -11.70
N TRP A 413 -15.04 10.17 -12.35
CA TRP A 413 -14.99 9.73 -13.75
C TRP A 413 -13.71 8.91 -14.00
N ALA A 414 -13.65 8.23 -15.13
CA ALA A 414 -12.47 7.48 -15.54
C ALA A 414 -12.11 7.71 -17.00
N ASP A 415 -10.86 7.44 -17.35
CA ASP A 415 -10.40 7.49 -18.74
C ASP A 415 -9.36 6.41 -19.04
N VAL A 416 -9.15 6.17 -20.32
CA VAL A 416 -8.06 5.32 -20.81
C VAL A 416 -6.74 6.06 -20.64
N HIS A 417 -5.71 5.36 -20.13
CA HIS A 417 -4.38 5.93 -19.93
C HIS A 417 -3.82 6.50 -21.26
N PRO A 418 -3.19 7.70 -21.29
CA PRO A 418 -2.68 8.32 -22.53
C PRO A 418 -1.72 7.43 -23.35
N LEU A 419 -0.77 6.74 -22.69
CA LEU A 419 0.08 5.75 -23.35
C LEU A 419 -0.68 4.56 -23.96
N VAL A 420 -1.80 4.13 -23.37
CA VAL A 420 -2.67 3.10 -23.98
C VAL A 420 -3.35 3.66 -25.23
N LEU A 421 -3.82 4.91 -25.17
CA LEU A 421 -4.38 5.61 -26.33
C LEU A 421 -3.35 5.84 -27.45
N ALA A 422 -2.05 5.77 -27.17
CA ALA A 422 -1.01 5.89 -28.19
C ALA A 422 -0.76 4.60 -28.97
N ILE A 423 -1.27 3.45 -28.50
CA ILE A 423 -1.08 2.14 -29.14
C ILE A 423 -1.86 2.09 -30.45
N GLY A 424 -1.21 1.70 -31.56
CA GLY A 424 -1.81 1.68 -32.90
C GLY A 424 -3.15 0.93 -32.98
N ARG A 425 -3.18 -0.33 -32.52
CA ARG A 425 -4.41 -1.14 -32.51
C ARG A 425 -5.53 -0.56 -31.63
N VAL A 426 -5.19 0.17 -30.57
CA VAL A 426 -6.18 0.88 -29.72
C VAL A 426 -6.73 2.09 -30.48
N ARG A 427 -5.86 2.91 -31.09
CA ARG A 427 -6.29 4.08 -31.89
C ARG A 427 -7.22 3.70 -33.03
N GLU A 428 -6.89 2.64 -33.76
CA GLU A 428 -7.71 2.11 -34.85
C GLU A 428 -9.10 1.70 -34.36
N LYS A 429 -9.17 0.91 -33.27
CA LYS A 429 -10.44 0.45 -32.69
C LYS A 429 -11.28 1.58 -32.10
N LEU A 430 -10.63 2.60 -31.53
CA LEU A 430 -11.30 3.75 -30.92
C LEU A 430 -11.57 4.90 -31.91
N GLN A 431 -11.15 4.78 -33.17
CA GLN A 431 -11.27 5.82 -34.21
C GLN A 431 -10.66 7.17 -33.78
N ILE A 432 -9.53 7.12 -33.07
CA ILE A 432 -8.85 8.33 -32.60
C ILE A 432 -8.07 8.93 -33.76
N ALA A 433 -8.39 10.19 -34.13
CA ALA A 433 -7.72 10.92 -35.21
C ALA A 433 -6.19 10.96 -35.03
N SER A 434 -5.48 10.95 -36.16
CA SER A 434 -4.00 10.87 -36.29
C SER A 434 -3.26 12.00 -35.59
#